data_AF-A0A1Q8BN20-F1
#
_entry.id   AF-A0A1Q8BN20-F1
#
_cell.length_a   1.000
_cell.length_b   1.000
_cell.length_c   1.000
_cell.angle_alpha   90.00
_cell.angle_beta   90.00
_cell.angle_gamma   90.00
#
_symmetry.space_group_name_H-M   'P 1'
#
loop_
_entity.id
_entity.type
_entity.pdbx_description
1 polymer ?
#
loop_
_entity_poly.entity_id
_entity_poly.type
_entity_poly.pdbx_seq_one_letter_code
_entity_poly.pdbx_strand_id
1 'polypeptide(L)'
;MPDFFPVVHDIIKSYSLVIGRRLRQAGQDLMKAQEALARRQDLPQAAHANLAAQALIVARQTEVQQWEEMQHTYRDHLERLSLLLHPFRLSDSTPQTSAQVESQWHAEVEAIEALATREQLPARHPARQKGRKQIPGLAALVDFWWQGVWPDVEPFVLSPLWRQWVQEYLLPLVYWERQVAHTRCPRRKARMVQALEAVRAAFDPHAITHRLAPHVLAEWHAWATERVHVFQRASSAVEGRNGSLSQMQHNQRGLPKQRSKVWTVLHHFDGRAADGTTPAARFFGRSFPDLFETALSHIDALPRPRQRDRASVRSG
;
A
#
# COMPACT_ATOMS: atom_id res chain seq x y z
N MET A 1 -8.09 -9.38 10.19
CA MET A 1 -6.66 -9.19 9.85
C MET A 1 -6.52 -7.80 9.24
N PRO A 2 -5.73 -6.89 9.84
CA PRO A 2 -5.47 -5.58 9.26
C PRO A 2 -4.67 -5.75 7.96
N ASP A 3 -4.97 -4.92 6.96
CA ASP A 3 -4.35 -4.96 5.64
C ASP A 3 -3.32 -3.85 5.52
N PHE A 4 -2.15 -4.17 4.98
CA PHE A 4 -1.02 -3.27 4.86
C PHE A 4 -1.29 -2.12 3.88
N PHE A 5 -2.04 -2.37 2.80
CA PHE A 5 -2.31 -1.36 1.77
C PHE A 5 -3.09 -0.14 2.27
N PRO A 6 -4.22 -0.26 2.99
CA PRO A 6 -4.94 0.88 3.55
C PRO A 6 -4.09 1.79 4.45
N VAL A 7 -3.23 1.20 5.28
CA VAL A 7 -2.39 1.95 6.23
C VAL A 7 -1.34 2.77 5.50
N VAL A 8 -0.63 2.12 4.58
CA VAL A 8 0.36 2.79 3.73
C VAL A 8 -0.30 3.84 2.86
N HIS A 9 -1.48 3.56 2.30
CA HIS A 9 -2.22 4.52 1.50
C HIS A 9 -2.64 5.77 2.30
N ASP A 10 -3.10 5.62 3.54
CA ASP A 10 -3.44 6.75 4.40
C ASP A 10 -2.20 7.62 4.73
N ILE A 11 -1.03 6.99 4.92
CA ILE A 11 0.25 7.68 5.13
C ILE A 11 0.76 8.35 3.82
N ILE A 12 0.68 7.65 2.68
CA ILE A 12 1.12 8.12 1.35
C ILE A 12 0.28 9.31 0.85
N LYS A 13 -1.05 9.24 0.99
CA LYS A 13 -1.93 10.32 0.52
C LYS A 13 -1.81 11.59 1.35
N SER A 14 -1.22 11.52 2.54
CA SER A 14 -1.15 12.67 3.43
C SER A 14 -0.30 13.81 2.83
N TYR A 15 0.82 13.51 2.18
CA TYR A 15 1.77 14.55 1.73
C TYR A 15 2.17 14.49 0.25
N SER A 16 2.05 13.35 -0.43
CA SER A 16 2.46 13.19 -1.84
C SER A 16 1.89 14.25 -2.79
N LEU A 17 0.60 14.59 -2.66
CA LEU A 17 -0.05 15.59 -3.51
C LEU A 17 0.46 17.01 -3.24
N VAL A 18 0.72 17.35 -1.97
CA VAL A 18 1.20 18.68 -1.59
C VAL A 18 2.62 18.87 -2.09
N ILE A 19 3.51 17.90 -1.85
CA ILE A 19 4.90 17.91 -2.32
C ILE A 19 4.92 18.02 -3.85
N GLY A 20 4.14 17.18 -4.55
CA GLY A 20 4.06 17.23 -6.01
C GLY A 20 3.52 18.55 -6.56
N ARG A 21 2.58 19.21 -5.85
CA ARG A 21 2.08 20.53 -6.25
C ARG A 21 3.15 21.61 -6.07
N ARG A 22 3.86 21.61 -4.94
CA ARG A 22 4.94 22.56 -4.64
C ARG A 22 6.08 22.46 -5.65
N LEU A 23 6.53 21.24 -5.96
CA LEU A 23 7.56 21.00 -6.97
C LEU A 23 7.15 21.52 -8.36
N ARG A 24 5.90 21.24 -8.78
CA ARG A 24 5.39 21.78 -10.06
C ARG A 24 5.33 23.31 -10.07
N GLN A 25 4.92 23.92 -8.96
CA GLN A 25 4.86 25.38 -8.84
C GLN A 25 6.27 25.99 -8.93
N ALA A 26 7.23 25.45 -8.16
CA ALA A 26 8.63 25.90 -8.20
C ALA A 26 9.22 25.79 -9.61
N GLY A 27 8.96 24.68 -10.32
CA GLY A 27 9.40 24.50 -11.71
C GLY A 27 8.76 25.51 -12.68
N GLN A 28 7.47 25.81 -12.53
CA GLN A 28 6.80 26.83 -13.34
C GLN A 28 7.35 28.24 -13.07
N ASP A 29 7.66 28.55 -11.82
CA ASP A 29 8.19 29.86 -11.44
C ASP A 29 9.64 30.05 -11.90
N LEU A 30 10.44 28.97 -11.90
CA LEU A 30 11.75 28.95 -12.53
C LEU A 30 11.67 29.20 -14.05
N MET A 31 10.79 28.48 -14.75
CA MET A 31 10.59 28.63 -16.19
C MET A 31 10.19 30.08 -16.54
N LYS A 32 9.24 30.67 -15.80
CA LYS A 32 8.85 32.08 -15.98
C LYS A 32 10.01 33.05 -15.73
N ALA A 33 10.84 32.81 -14.71
CA ALA A 33 11.99 33.65 -14.41
C ALA A 33 13.04 33.60 -15.54
N GLN A 34 13.27 32.42 -16.12
CA GLN A 34 14.16 32.23 -17.27
C GLN A 34 13.63 32.92 -18.52
N GLU A 35 12.34 32.76 -18.84
CA GLU A 35 11.71 33.46 -19.97
C GLU A 35 11.77 34.98 -19.82
N ALA A 36 11.56 35.49 -18.60
CA ALA A 36 11.63 36.92 -18.31
C ALA A 36 13.05 37.49 -18.48
N LEU A 37 14.09 36.71 -18.16
CA LEU A 37 15.47 37.10 -18.43
C LEU A 37 15.78 37.06 -19.93
N ALA A 38 15.36 36.01 -20.64
CA ALA A 38 15.58 35.89 -22.08
C ALA A 38 15.00 37.08 -22.86
N ARG A 39 13.77 37.50 -22.53
CA ARG A 39 13.13 38.69 -23.15
C ARG A 39 13.85 40.02 -22.87
N ARG A 40 14.72 40.07 -21.86
CA ARG A 40 15.46 41.28 -21.44
C ARG A 40 16.89 41.33 -21.97
N GLN A 41 17.45 40.21 -22.41
CA GLN A 41 18.80 40.16 -22.99
C GLN A 41 18.89 40.94 -24.31
N ASP A 42 17.77 41.15 -24.99
CA ASP A 42 17.69 41.93 -26.24
C ASP A 42 17.65 43.45 -26.02
N LEU A 43 17.67 43.94 -24.76
CA LEU A 43 17.55 45.37 -24.44
C LEU A 43 18.91 46.00 -24.04
N PRO A 44 19.38 47.08 -24.71
CA PRO A 44 20.75 47.61 -24.56
C PRO A 44 21.16 48.21 -23.21
N GLN A 45 20.26 48.39 -22.23
CA GLN A 45 20.49 49.23 -21.04
C GLN A 45 20.04 48.59 -19.70
N ALA A 46 20.40 47.32 -19.45
CA ALA A 46 19.85 46.58 -18.30
C ALA A 46 20.86 45.78 -17.45
N ALA A 47 22.13 46.20 -17.33
CA ALA A 47 23.15 45.41 -16.62
C ALA A 47 22.77 45.07 -15.15
N HIS A 48 22.32 46.05 -14.35
CA HIS A 48 21.87 45.82 -12.97
C HIS A 48 20.56 45.01 -12.89
N ALA A 49 19.61 45.24 -13.80
CA ALA A 49 18.37 44.49 -13.85
C ALA A 49 18.58 43.02 -14.27
N ASN A 50 19.62 42.76 -15.08
CA ASN A 50 20.04 41.42 -15.47
C ASN A 50 20.70 40.67 -14.31
N LEU A 51 21.52 41.34 -13.49
CA LEU A 51 22.07 40.77 -12.25
C LEU A 51 20.97 40.36 -11.26
N ALA A 52 19.99 41.24 -11.02
CA ALA A 52 18.86 40.93 -10.15
C ALA A 52 17.99 39.78 -10.69
N ALA A 53 17.78 39.72 -12.01
CA ALA A 53 17.04 38.63 -12.65
C ALA A 53 17.80 37.30 -12.61
N GLN A 54 19.13 37.31 -12.76
CA GLN A 54 19.97 36.13 -12.58
C GLN A 54 19.93 35.62 -11.13
N ALA A 55 20.02 36.52 -10.15
CA ALA A 55 19.89 36.15 -8.74
C ALA A 55 18.52 35.51 -8.44
N LEU A 56 17.45 36.01 -9.05
CA LEU A 56 16.12 35.41 -8.94
C LEU A 56 16.07 33.99 -9.55
N ILE A 57 16.68 33.77 -10.72
CA ILE A 57 16.75 32.43 -11.33
C ILE A 57 17.50 31.47 -10.41
N VAL A 58 18.65 31.87 -9.86
CA VAL A 58 19.41 31.04 -8.91
C VAL A 58 18.55 30.70 -7.70
N ALA A 59 17.84 31.67 -7.11
CA ALA A 59 16.94 31.41 -5.99
C ALA A 59 15.82 30.41 -6.35
N ARG A 60 15.24 30.49 -7.55
CA ARG A 60 14.23 29.54 -8.03
C ARG A 60 14.78 28.17 -8.35
N GLN A 61 16.01 28.07 -8.85
CA GLN A 61 16.72 26.80 -9.03
C GLN A 61 16.94 26.10 -7.68
N THR A 62 17.40 26.84 -6.67
CA THR A 62 17.55 26.33 -5.31
C THR A 62 16.22 25.83 -4.75
N GLU A 63 15.13 26.57 -4.95
CA GLU A 63 13.79 26.14 -4.53
C GLU A 63 13.34 24.84 -5.21
N VAL A 64 13.58 24.68 -6.51
CA VAL A 64 13.30 23.42 -7.23
C VAL A 64 14.09 22.26 -6.63
N GLN A 65 15.40 22.43 -6.44
CA GLN A 65 16.27 21.40 -5.85
C GLN A 65 15.79 20.97 -4.46
N GLN A 66 15.42 21.92 -3.60
CA GLN A 66 14.87 21.63 -2.28
C GLN A 66 13.60 20.75 -2.36
N TRP A 67 12.68 21.06 -3.28
CA TRP A 67 11.46 20.27 -3.44
C TRP A 67 11.71 18.89 -4.09
N GLU A 68 12.73 18.75 -4.93
CA GLU A 68 13.17 17.46 -5.48
C GLU A 68 13.76 16.57 -4.39
N GLU A 69 14.67 17.11 -3.57
CA GLU A 69 15.26 16.42 -2.41
C GLU A 69 14.19 16.00 -1.41
N MET A 70 13.22 16.89 -1.12
CA MET A 70 12.08 16.58 -0.26
C MET A 70 11.23 15.45 -0.84
N GLN A 71 10.94 15.47 -2.15
CA GLN A 71 10.21 14.39 -2.80
C GLN A 71 10.97 13.06 -2.75
N HIS A 72 12.29 13.08 -2.96
CA HIS A 72 13.13 11.89 -2.88
C HIS A 72 13.13 11.31 -1.47
N THR A 73 13.42 12.15 -0.47
CA THR A 73 13.43 11.77 0.96
C THR A 73 12.08 11.19 1.38
N TYR A 74 10.97 11.82 0.98
CA TYR A 74 9.64 11.32 1.28
C TYR A 74 9.37 9.94 0.63
N ARG A 75 9.76 9.75 -0.64
CA ARG A 75 9.65 8.45 -1.32
C ARG A 75 10.50 7.37 -0.66
N ASP A 76 11.67 7.73 -0.17
CA ASP A 76 12.57 6.82 0.56
C ASP A 76 11.93 6.34 1.85
N HIS A 77 11.28 7.24 2.61
CA HIS A 77 10.54 6.85 3.81
C HIS A 77 9.38 5.89 3.50
N LEU A 78 8.62 6.17 2.43
CA LEU A 78 7.55 5.28 1.99
C LEU A 78 8.06 3.90 1.54
N GLU A 79 9.22 3.87 0.90
CA GLU A 79 9.88 2.61 0.56
C GLU A 79 10.27 1.85 1.82
N ARG A 80 10.90 2.51 2.79
CA ARG A 80 11.31 1.90 4.08
C ARG A 80 10.11 1.29 4.79
N LEU A 81 9.01 2.02 4.97
CA LEU A 81 7.76 1.47 5.53
C LEU A 81 7.33 0.18 4.82
N SER A 82 7.47 0.13 3.50
CA SER A 82 7.14 -1.06 2.70
C SER A 82 8.10 -2.22 2.80
N LEU A 83 9.18 -2.07 3.56
CA LEU A 83 10.20 -3.09 3.80
C LEU A 83 10.31 -3.46 5.28
N LEU A 84 9.50 -2.87 6.16
CA LEU A 84 9.53 -3.17 7.59
C LEU A 84 8.62 -4.33 8.00
N LEU A 85 7.48 -4.53 7.32
CA LEU A 85 6.53 -5.61 7.66
C LEU A 85 6.95 -6.94 7.04
N HIS A 86 7.99 -7.54 7.61
CA HIS A 86 8.51 -8.86 7.26
C HIS A 86 8.92 -9.60 8.55
N PRO A 87 8.82 -10.94 8.60
CA PRO A 87 9.26 -11.71 9.76
C PRO A 87 10.79 -11.75 9.89
N PHE A 88 11.52 -11.30 8.87
CA PHE A 88 12.97 -11.18 8.85
C PHE A 88 13.38 -9.74 8.56
N ARG A 89 14.42 -9.25 9.23
CA ARG A 89 15.01 -7.93 8.97
C ARG A 89 15.65 -7.93 7.59
N LEU A 90 15.46 -6.86 6.82
CA LEU A 90 16.07 -6.77 5.50
C LEU A 90 17.60 -6.63 5.54
N SER A 91 18.15 -6.06 6.62
CA SER A 91 19.58 -5.77 6.75
C SER A 91 20.45 -7.00 6.94
N ASP A 92 19.96 -7.98 7.70
CA ASP A 92 20.73 -9.15 8.15
C ASP A 92 19.93 -10.45 8.11
N SER A 93 18.69 -10.43 7.63
CA SER A 93 17.77 -11.56 7.57
C SER A 93 17.48 -12.23 8.91
N THR A 94 17.82 -11.57 10.02
CA THR A 94 17.53 -12.11 11.34
C THR A 94 16.02 -12.03 11.63
N PRO A 95 15.49 -12.99 12.40
CA PRO A 95 14.09 -12.99 12.85
C PRO A 95 13.70 -11.69 13.55
N GLN A 96 12.47 -11.25 13.30
CA GLN A 96 11.85 -10.12 13.97
C GLN A 96 10.68 -10.57 14.84
N THR A 97 10.43 -9.80 15.90
CA THR A 97 9.19 -9.86 16.68
C THR A 97 8.22 -8.76 16.25
N SER A 98 6.95 -8.92 16.61
CA SER A 98 5.94 -7.88 16.42
C SER A 98 6.36 -6.56 17.08
N ALA A 99 6.89 -6.59 18.31
CA ALA A 99 7.34 -5.40 19.02
C ALA A 99 8.47 -4.65 18.29
N GLN A 100 9.41 -5.37 17.68
CA GLN A 100 10.48 -4.77 16.89
C GLN A 100 9.94 -4.11 15.62
N VAL A 101 9.04 -4.78 14.91
CA VAL A 101 8.41 -4.23 13.70
C VAL A 101 7.55 -3.02 14.03
N GLU A 102 6.76 -3.08 15.10
CA GLU A 102 5.94 -1.98 15.60
C GLU A 102 6.80 -0.76 15.93
N SER A 103 7.87 -0.93 16.70
CA SER A 103 8.80 0.15 17.06
C SER A 103 9.43 0.81 15.82
N GLN A 104 9.92 0.01 14.86
CA GLN A 104 10.50 0.52 13.62
C GLN A 104 9.48 1.28 12.78
N TRP A 105 8.25 0.77 12.69
CA TRP A 105 7.17 1.45 12.00
C TRP A 105 6.81 2.79 12.64
N HIS A 106 6.72 2.84 13.97
CA HIS A 106 6.48 4.08 14.69
C HIS A 106 7.59 5.09 14.41
N ALA A 107 8.86 4.69 14.54
CA ALA A 107 10.00 5.55 14.26
C ALA A 107 9.98 6.12 12.83
N GLU A 108 9.62 5.29 11.83
CA GLU A 108 9.54 5.73 10.44
C GLU A 108 8.36 6.69 10.20
N VAL A 109 7.23 6.47 10.87
CA VAL A 109 6.10 7.42 10.84
C VAL A 109 6.47 8.74 11.51
N GLU A 110 7.15 8.72 12.65
CA GLU A 110 7.66 9.95 13.29
C GLU A 110 8.63 10.70 12.37
N ALA A 111 9.52 9.99 11.66
CA ALA A 111 10.46 10.61 10.73
C ALA A 111 9.74 11.33 9.57
N ILE A 112 8.68 10.72 9.01
CA ILE A 112 7.83 11.36 8.00
C ILE A 112 7.14 12.62 8.57
N GLU A 113 6.73 12.58 9.84
CA GLU A 113 6.08 13.73 10.49
C GLU A 113 7.04 14.86 10.81
N ALA A 114 8.25 14.54 11.26
CA ALA A 114 9.32 15.52 11.44
C ALA A 114 9.67 16.19 10.11
N LEU A 115 9.77 15.41 9.03
CA LEU A 115 9.99 15.91 7.68
C LEU A 115 8.86 16.86 7.24
N ALA A 116 7.61 16.47 7.43
CA ALA A 116 6.46 17.32 7.09
C ALA A 116 6.42 18.61 7.91
N THR A 117 6.82 18.57 9.18
CA THR A 117 6.89 19.74 10.07
C THR A 117 7.99 20.71 9.64
N ARG A 118 9.19 20.19 9.32
CA ARG A 118 10.32 20.98 8.84
C ARG A 118 9.98 21.77 7.58
N GLU A 119 9.30 21.12 6.63
CA GLU A 119 8.89 21.73 5.36
C GLU A 119 7.52 22.45 5.43
N GLN A 120 6.99 22.67 6.64
CA GLN A 120 5.74 23.41 6.90
C GLN A 120 4.54 22.89 6.08
N LEU A 121 4.45 21.57 5.92
CA LEU A 121 3.33 20.95 5.21
C LEU A 121 2.04 20.98 6.05
N PRO A 122 0.86 21.01 5.41
CA PRO A 122 -0.41 21.04 6.12
C PRO A 122 -0.57 19.85 7.07
N ALA A 123 -1.05 20.11 8.28
CA ALA A 123 -1.31 19.06 9.25
C ALA A 123 -2.42 18.10 8.78
N ARG A 124 -2.17 16.80 8.91
CA ARG A 124 -3.06 15.68 8.54
C ARG A 124 -3.38 14.77 9.72
N HIS A 125 -3.64 15.34 10.91
CA HIS A 125 -3.82 14.59 12.17
C HIS A 125 -4.76 13.37 12.07
N PRO A 126 -5.95 13.45 11.45
CA PRO A 126 -6.87 12.31 11.43
C PRO A 126 -6.35 11.10 10.65
N ALA A 127 -5.73 11.32 9.48
CA ALA A 127 -5.16 10.26 8.67
C ALA A 127 -3.97 9.60 9.38
N ARG A 128 -3.14 10.41 10.06
CA ARG A 128 -1.98 9.93 10.81
C ARG A 128 -2.38 9.09 12.01
N GLN A 129 -3.36 9.54 12.78
CA GLN A 129 -3.86 8.79 13.93
C GLN A 129 -4.52 7.47 13.49
N LYS A 130 -5.24 7.48 12.36
CA LYS A 130 -5.81 6.27 11.77
C LYS A 130 -4.73 5.27 11.34
N GLY A 131 -3.64 5.75 10.74
CA GLY A 131 -2.48 4.91 10.38
C GLY A 131 -1.82 4.30 11.61
N ARG A 132 -1.47 5.13 12.60
CA ARG A 132 -0.83 4.69 13.87
C ARG A 132 -1.64 3.62 14.59
N LYS A 133 -2.96 3.77 14.68
CA LYS A 133 -3.84 2.79 15.35
C LYS A 133 -3.82 1.39 14.73
N GLN A 134 -3.38 1.25 13.49
CA GLN A 134 -3.33 -0.04 12.79
C GLN A 134 -1.95 -0.71 12.87
N ILE A 135 -0.91 0.00 13.30
CA ILE A 135 0.47 -0.51 13.38
C ILE A 135 0.58 -1.76 14.26
N PRO A 136 0.03 -1.78 15.49
CA PRO A 136 0.17 -2.96 16.36
C PRO A 136 -0.46 -4.21 15.75
N GLY A 137 -1.64 -4.05 15.12
CA GLY A 137 -2.32 -5.16 14.47
C GLY A 137 -1.58 -5.69 13.24
N LEU A 138 -0.89 -4.83 12.49
CA LEU A 138 -0.04 -5.26 11.36
C LEU A 138 1.21 -5.96 11.87
N ALA A 139 1.87 -5.41 12.88
CA ALA A 139 3.08 -5.98 13.46
C ALA A 139 2.82 -7.36 14.09
N ALA A 140 1.65 -7.55 14.70
CA ALA A 140 1.21 -8.83 15.27
C ALA A 140 1.19 -9.99 14.25
N LEU A 141 1.11 -9.70 12.94
CA LEU A 141 1.20 -10.73 11.89
C LEU A 141 2.52 -11.50 11.93
N VAL A 142 3.60 -10.85 12.39
CA VAL A 142 4.93 -11.48 12.50
C VAL A 142 4.93 -12.55 13.58
N ASP A 143 4.50 -12.21 14.79
CA ASP A 143 4.46 -13.19 15.89
C ASP A 143 3.40 -14.26 15.64
N PHE A 144 2.25 -13.90 15.05
CA PHE A 144 1.23 -14.88 14.67
C PHE A 144 1.77 -15.90 13.66
N TRP A 145 2.61 -15.48 12.72
CA TRP A 145 3.26 -16.41 11.79
C TRP A 145 4.25 -17.32 12.51
N TRP A 146 5.10 -16.78 13.39
CA TRP A 146 6.02 -17.59 14.20
C TRP A 146 5.29 -18.59 15.10
N GLN A 147 4.15 -18.21 15.66
CA GLN A 147 3.27 -19.11 16.43
C GLN A 147 2.71 -20.26 15.58
N GLY A 148 2.60 -20.10 14.26
CA GLY A 148 2.24 -21.18 13.34
C GLY A 148 3.42 -22.02 12.85
N VAL A 149 4.66 -21.52 12.96
CA VAL A 149 5.87 -22.23 12.53
C VAL A 149 6.32 -23.25 13.58
N TRP A 150 6.36 -22.86 14.86
CA TRP A 150 6.96 -23.71 15.89
C TRP A 150 6.18 -24.99 16.24
N PRO A 151 4.83 -24.97 16.32
CA PRO A 151 4.06 -26.19 16.57
C PRO A 151 4.28 -27.29 15.53
N ASP A 152 4.57 -26.92 14.28
CA ASP A 152 4.82 -27.88 13.20
C ASP A 152 6.15 -28.62 13.37
N VAL A 153 7.16 -27.99 13.98
CA VAL A 153 8.50 -28.58 14.13
C VAL A 153 8.75 -29.19 15.51
N GLU A 154 7.89 -28.90 16.48
CA GLU A 154 7.98 -29.45 17.84
C GLU A 154 7.99 -30.99 17.89
N PRO A 155 7.20 -31.73 17.08
CA PRO A 155 7.22 -33.20 17.06
C PRO A 155 8.56 -33.81 16.65
N PHE A 156 9.41 -33.08 15.94
CA PHE A 156 10.72 -33.57 15.49
C PHE A 156 11.79 -33.50 16.60
N VAL A 157 11.47 -32.93 17.77
CA VAL A 157 12.37 -32.81 18.93
C VAL A 157 13.74 -32.25 18.52
N LEU A 158 13.70 -31.18 17.71
CA LEU A 158 14.90 -30.58 17.14
C LEU A 158 15.83 -30.08 18.24
N SER A 159 17.12 -30.40 18.10
CA SER A 159 18.16 -29.81 18.95
C SER A 159 18.21 -28.29 18.75
N PRO A 160 18.79 -27.52 19.70
CA PRO A 160 18.92 -26.07 19.56
C PRO A 160 19.61 -25.64 18.26
N LEU A 161 20.61 -26.40 17.81
CA LEU A 161 21.33 -26.14 16.55
C LEU A 161 20.42 -26.30 15.32
N TRP A 162 19.54 -27.30 15.34
CA TRP A 162 18.55 -27.50 14.27
C TRP A 162 17.47 -26.42 14.27
N ARG A 163 16.98 -26.00 15.45
CA ARG A 163 16.03 -24.89 15.57
C ARG A 163 16.64 -23.60 15.02
N GLN A 164 17.90 -23.32 15.37
CA GLN A 164 18.63 -22.17 14.84
C GLN A 164 18.80 -22.24 13.32
N TRP A 165 19.18 -23.41 12.78
CA TRP A 165 19.30 -23.58 11.32
C TRP A 165 17.98 -23.31 10.59
N VAL A 166 16.86 -23.81 11.12
CA VAL A 166 15.52 -23.53 10.57
C VAL A 166 15.23 -22.02 10.62
N GLN A 167 15.47 -21.39 11.76
CA GLN A 167 15.09 -20.00 12.05
C GLN A 167 15.94 -18.97 11.29
N GLU A 168 17.25 -19.17 11.23
CA GLU A 168 18.23 -18.18 10.78
C GLU A 168 18.76 -18.45 9.37
N TYR A 169 18.51 -19.64 8.81
CA TYR A 169 19.04 -20.02 7.49
C TYR A 169 17.94 -20.48 6.54
N LEU A 170 17.23 -21.57 6.87
CA LEU A 170 16.23 -22.17 5.96
C LEU A 170 15.02 -21.24 5.70
N LEU A 171 14.36 -20.78 6.76
CA LEU A 171 13.17 -19.94 6.60
C LEU A 171 13.47 -18.59 5.95
N PRO A 172 14.53 -17.84 6.33
CA PRO A 172 14.90 -16.62 5.63
C PRO A 172 15.20 -16.85 4.14
N LEU A 173 15.87 -17.96 3.80
CA LEU A 173 16.21 -18.29 2.41
C LEU A 173 14.93 -18.39 1.57
N VAL A 174 14.05 -19.31 1.96
CA VAL A 174 12.78 -19.58 1.25
C VAL A 174 11.87 -18.35 1.26
N TYR A 175 11.88 -17.59 2.36
CA TYR A 175 11.12 -16.36 2.47
C TYR A 175 11.54 -15.32 1.43
N TRP A 176 12.83 -15.01 1.34
CA TRP A 176 13.32 -14.00 0.42
C TRP A 176 13.22 -14.43 -1.04
N GLU A 177 13.42 -15.73 -1.36
CA GLU A 177 13.16 -16.27 -2.70
C GLU A 177 11.73 -15.95 -3.16
N ARG A 178 10.76 -16.20 -2.29
CA ARG A 178 9.35 -15.88 -2.57
C ARG A 178 9.13 -14.38 -2.71
N GLN A 179 9.65 -13.55 -1.80
CA GLN A 179 9.44 -12.10 -1.86
C GLN A 179 10.04 -11.50 -3.15
N VAL A 180 11.22 -11.97 -3.58
CA VAL A 180 11.87 -11.55 -4.83
C VAL A 180 11.04 -11.96 -6.05
N ALA A 181 10.49 -13.18 -6.06
CA ALA A 181 9.64 -13.67 -7.15
C ALA A 181 8.35 -12.86 -7.30
N HIS A 182 7.74 -12.44 -6.18
CA HIS A 182 6.45 -11.75 -6.18
C HIS A 182 6.55 -10.21 -6.22
N THR A 183 7.73 -9.62 -6.00
CA THR A 183 7.88 -8.16 -5.99
C THR A 183 8.10 -7.61 -7.40
N ARG A 184 7.17 -6.75 -7.86
CA ARG A 184 7.23 -6.10 -9.19
C ARG A 184 8.05 -4.81 -9.21
N CYS A 185 8.18 -4.13 -8.08
CA CYS A 185 8.87 -2.84 -8.01
C CYS A 185 10.39 -3.05 -8.04
N PRO A 186 11.12 -2.56 -9.07
CA PRO A 186 12.55 -2.85 -9.24
C PRO A 186 13.40 -2.44 -8.05
N ARG A 187 13.16 -1.22 -7.51
CA ARG A 187 13.93 -0.66 -6.41
C ARG A 187 13.82 -1.50 -5.12
N ARG A 188 12.60 -1.93 -4.77
CA ARG A 188 12.35 -2.82 -3.63
C ARG A 188 12.87 -4.23 -3.87
N LYS A 189 12.68 -4.75 -5.08
CA LYS A 189 13.18 -6.06 -5.48
C LYS A 189 14.70 -6.13 -5.35
N ALA A 190 15.43 -5.09 -5.77
CA ALA A 190 16.88 -5.03 -5.65
C ALA A 190 17.36 -5.18 -4.20
N ARG A 191 16.69 -4.55 -3.24
CA ARG A 191 17.03 -4.71 -1.81
C ARG A 191 16.75 -6.13 -1.29
N MET A 192 15.65 -6.74 -1.73
CA MET A 192 15.34 -8.13 -1.36
C MET A 192 16.29 -9.13 -2.01
N VAL A 193 16.78 -8.85 -3.23
CA VAL A 193 17.82 -9.66 -3.88
C VAL A 193 19.12 -9.61 -3.07
N GLN A 194 19.54 -8.44 -2.60
CA GLN A 194 20.72 -8.32 -1.72
C GLN A 194 20.57 -9.16 -0.44
N ALA A 195 19.40 -9.11 0.21
CA ALA A 195 19.12 -9.94 1.38
C ALA A 195 19.16 -11.44 1.05
N LEU A 196 18.58 -11.84 -0.09
CA LEU A 196 18.59 -13.23 -0.56
C LEU A 196 20.02 -13.73 -0.85
N GLU A 197 20.84 -12.92 -1.51
CA GLU A 197 22.24 -13.26 -1.81
C GLU A 197 23.04 -13.46 -0.52
N ALA A 198 22.86 -12.59 0.47
CA ALA A 198 23.52 -12.71 1.78
C ALA A 198 23.11 -14.00 2.52
N VAL A 199 21.81 -14.34 2.50
CA VAL A 199 21.31 -15.57 3.13
C VAL A 199 21.82 -16.80 2.40
N ARG A 200 21.82 -16.82 1.07
CA ARG A 200 22.35 -17.94 0.28
C ARG A 200 23.83 -18.19 0.58
N ALA A 201 24.62 -17.12 0.62
CA ALA A 201 26.05 -17.21 0.97
C ALA A 201 26.30 -17.78 2.38
N ALA A 202 25.36 -17.62 3.32
CA ALA A 202 25.43 -18.22 4.65
C ALA A 202 24.84 -19.64 4.71
N PHE A 203 23.80 -19.92 3.93
CA PHE A 203 23.07 -21.19 3.91
C PHE A 203 23.87 -22.33 3.26
N ASP A 204 24.48 -22.05 2.10
CA ASP A 204 25.18 -23.06 1.28
C ASP A 204 26.35 -23.73 2.03
N PRO A 205 27.26 -22.99 2.71
CA PRO A 205 28.35 -23.61 3.46
C PRO A 205 27.96 -24.11 4.86
N HIS A 206 26.70 -23.93 5.29
CA HIS A 206 26.31 -24.26 6.66
C HIS A 206 26.41 -25.78 6.93
N ALA A 207 26.97 -26.15 8.07
CA ALA A 207 27.30 -27.55 8.38
C ALA A 207 26.09 -28.49 8.36
N ILE A 208 24.91 -28.03 8.79
CA ILE A 208 23.66 -28.80 8.69
C ILE A 208 23.24 -28.99 7.24
N THR A 209 23.25 -27.92 6.44
CA THR A 209 22.88 -27.96 5.01
C THR A 209 23.73 -28.97 4.25
N HIS A 210 25.04 -28.96 4.48
CA HIS A 210 25.97 -29.86 3.80
C HIS A 210 25.86 -31.33 4.26
N ARG A 211 25.42 -31.59 5.50
CA ARG A 211 25.31 -32.95 6.05
C ARG A 211 23.99 -33.64 5.71
N LEU A 212 22.98 -32.88 5.32
CA LEU A 212 21.68 -33.42 4.95
C LEU A 212 21.76 -34.18 3.62
N ALA A 213 21.10 -35.34 3.57
CA ALA A 213 20.87 -36.01 2.30
C ALA A 213 19.98 -35.12 1.40
N PRO A 214 20.20 -35.08 0.07
CA PRO A 214 19.48 -34.15 -0.82
C PRO A 214 17.95 -34.24 -0.74
N HIS A 215 17.40 -35.45 -0.55
CA HIS A 215 15.94 -35.63 -0.43
C HIS A 215 15.39 -35.03 0.88
N VAL A 216 16.10 -35.18 2.00
CA VAL A 216 15.70 -34.59 3.29
C VAL A 216 15.76 -33.07 3.22
N LEU A 217 16.80 -32.52 2.58
CA LEU A 217 16.88 -31.07 2.36
C LEU A 217 15.70 -30.56 1.50
N ALA A 218 15.32 -31.30 0.46
CA ALA A 218 14.16 -30.96 -0.37
C ALA A 218 12.84 -30.98 0.42
N GLU A 219 12.64 -31.96 1.32
CA GLU A 219 11.47 -32.01 2.21
C GLU A 219 11.41 -30.79 3.15
N TRP A 220 12.54 -30.40 3.75
CA TRP A 220 12.63 -29.18 4.56
C TRP A 220 12.32 -27.92 3.75
N HIS A 221 12.82 -27.83 2.51
CA HIS A 221 12.47 -26.73 1.60
C HIS A 221 10.98 -26.71 1.27
N ALA A 222 10.35 -27.86 1.01
CA ALA A 222 8.92 -27.96 0.74
C ALA A 222 8.10 -27.50 1.95
N TRP A 223 8.42 -27.99 3.15
CA TRP A 223 7.80 -27.54 4.39
C TRP A 223 7.96 -26.03 4.61
N ALA A 224 9.17 -25.50 4.47
CA ALA A 224 9.45 -24.08 4.63
C ALA A 224 8.67 -23.24 3.60
N THR A 225 8.52 -23.75 2.38
CA THR A 225 7.74 -23.11 1.32
C THR A 225 6.28 -22.99 1.72
N GLU A 226 5.66 -24.08 2.22
CA GLU A 226 4.29 -24.07 2.73
C GLU A 226 4.11 -23.06 3.88
N ARG A 227 5.04 -23.03 4.85
CA ARG A 227 4.97 -22.08 5.98
C ARG A 227 5.11 -20.64 5.52
N VAL A 228 6.05 -20.37 4.63
CA VAL A 228 6.21 -19.04 4.02
C VAL A 228 4.95 -18.66 3.25
N HIS A 229 4.26 -19.61 2.61
CA HIS A 229 3.01 -19.37 1.87
C HIS A 229 1.89 -18.75 2.72
N VAL A 230 1.80 -19.15 3.99
CA VAL A 230 0.81 -18.66 4.96
C VAL A 230 1.03 -17.19 5.31
N PHE A 231 2.27 -16.69 5.32
CA PHE A 231 2.53 -15.28 5.60
C PHE A 231 2.01 -14.38 4.47
N GLN A 232 0.97 -13.61 4.76
CA GLN A 232 0.40 -12.64 3.83
C GLN A 232 0.47 -11.23 4.42
N ARG A 233 1.30 -10.38 3.78
CA ARG A 233 1.47 -8.96 4.16
C ARG A 233 0.27 -8.11 3.80
N ALA A 234 -0.40 -8.46 2.70
CA ALA A 234 -1.55 -7.76 2.18
C ALA A 234 -2.58 -8.77 1.69
N SER A 235 -3.85 -8.55 2.02
CA SER A 235 -4.91 -9.48 1.64
C SER A 235 -5.60 -9.00 0.35
N SER A 236 -5.49 -9.79 -0.72
CA SER A 236 -6.13 -9.51 -2.01
C SER A 236 -7.67 -9.51 -1.96
N ALA A 237 -8.26 -10.11 -0.91
CA ALA A 237 -9.70 -10.14 -0.70
C ALA A 237 -10.31 -8.73 -0.60
N VAL A 238 -9.56 -7.77 -0.07
CA VAL A 238 -10.00 -6.37 0.01
C VAL A 238 -9.64 -5.61 -1.27
N GLU A 239 -8.53 -5.93 -1.95
CA GLU A 239 -8.15 -5.29 -3.22
C GLU A 239 -9.10 -5.60 -4.38
N GLY A 240 -9.58 -6.84 -4.51
CA GLY A 240 -10.58 -7.18 -5.54
C GLY A 240 -11.89 -6.40 -5.33
N ARG A 241 -12.37 -6.36 -4.08
CA ARG A 241 -13.55 -5.57 -3.70
C ARG A 241 -13.31 -4.06 -3.87
N ASN A 242 -12.17 -3.54 -3.42
CA ASN A 242 -11.84 -2.12 -3.50
C ASN A 242 -11.60 -1.67 -4.95
N GLY A 243 -11.00 -2.52 -5.78
CA GLY A 243 -10.82 -2.31 -7.20
C GLY A 243 -12.17 -2.27 -7.91
N SER A 244 -13.02 -3.27 -7.66
CA SER A 244 -14.40 -3.32 -8.15
C SER A 244 -15.22 -2.09 -7.73
N LEU A 245 -15.16 -1.71 -6.44
CA LEU A 245 -15.83 -0.51 -5.92
C LEU A 245 -15.27 0.79 -6.53
N SER A 246 -13.97 0.89 -6.69
CA SER A 246 -13.31 2.08 -7.28
C SER A 246 -13.65 2.22 -8.76
N GLN A 247 -13.67 1.11 -9.51
CA GLN A 247 -14.09 1.07 -10.91
C GLN A 247 -15.57 1.43 -11.05
N MET A 248 -16.44 0.87 -10.19
CA MET A 248 -17.85 1.24 -10.16
C MET A 248 -18.05 2.73 -9.83
N GLN A 249 -17.36 3.26 -8.81
CA GLN A 249 -17.42 4.69 -8.46
C GLN A 249 -16.92 5.58 -9.59
N HIS A 250 -15.87 5.17 -10.30
CA HIS A 250 -15.35 5.88 -11.46
C HIS A 250 -16.38 5.91 -12.60
N ASN A 251 -16.96 4.76 -12.92
CA ASN A 251 -17.99 4.62 -13.96
C ASN A 251 -19.30 5.35 -13.59
N GLN A 252 -19.54 5.62 -12.31
CA GLN A 252 -20.78 6.19 -11.78
C GLN A 252 -20.62 7.63 -11.24
N ARG A 253 -19.56 8.34 -11.66
CA ARG A 253 -19.38 9.77 -11.33
C ARG A 253 -20.65 10.56 -11.72
N GLY A 254 -21.20 11.30 -10.76
CA GLY A 254 -22.44 12.09 -10.92
C GLY A 254 -23.69 11.46 -10.32
N LEU A 255 -23.64 10.22 -9.82
CA LEU A 255 -24.77 9.59 -9.13
C LEU A 255 -24.82 9.93 -7.63
N PRO A 256 -26.02 10.05 -7.01
CA PRO A 256 -26.16 10.37 -5.59
C PRO A 256 -25.54 9.32 -4.65
N LYS A 257 -24.91 9.78 -3.55
CA LYS A 257 -24.26 8.92 -2.54
C LYS A 257 -25.18 7.84 -1.94
N GLN A 258 -26.49 8.07 -1.93
CA GLN A 258 -27.49 7.12 -1.41
C GLN A 258 -27.51 5.80 -2.20
N ARG A 259 -27.14 5.81 -3.49
CA ARG A 259 -27.02 4.59 -4.29
C ARG A 259 -25.89 3.66 -3.81
N SER A 260 -24.85 4.17 -3.16
CA SER A 260 -23.77 3.34 -2.58
C SER A 260 -24.29 2.40 -1.47
N LYS A 261 -25.27 2.88 -0.68
CA LYS A 261 -25.94 2.05 0.34
C LYS A 261 -26.76 0.94 -0.33
N VAL A 262 -27.55 1.30 -1.35
CA VAL A 262 -28.35 0.34 -2.15
C VAL A 262 -27.46 -0.74 -2.78
N TRP A 263 -26.31 -0.37 -3.33
CA TRP A 263 -25.35 -1.32 -3.89
C TRP A 263 -24.78 -2.29 -2.86
N THR A 264 -24.53 -1.82 -1.64
CA THR A 264 -24.10 -2.70 -0.56
C THR A 264 -25.18 -3.73 -0.27
N VAL A 265 -26.46 -3.33 -0.26
CA VAL A 265 -27.58 -4.26 -0.08
C VAL A 265 -27.67 -5.25 -1.24
N LEU A 266 -27.67 -4.79 -2.49
CA LEU A 266 -27.69 -5.65 -3.69
C LEU A 266 -26.56 -6.68 -3.67
N HIS A 267 -25.33 -6.26 -3.37
CA HIS A 267 -24.19 -7.18 -3.33
C HIS A 267 -24.35 -8.29 -2.27
N HIS A 268 -24.84 -7.95 -1.07
CA HIS A 268 -24.94 -8.93 0.02
C HIS A 268 -26.18 -9.83 -0.09
N PHE A 269 -27.28 -9.32 -0.64
CA PHE A 269 -28.58 -9.98 -0.63
C PHE A 269 -29.08 -10.48 -1.99
N ASP A 270 -28.50 -10.02 -3.11
CA ASP A 270 -28.93 -10.39 -4.47
C ASP A 270 -27.79 -10.96 -5.33
N GLY A 271 -26.54 -10.59 -5.05
CA GLY A 271 -25.37 -11.21 -5.67
C GLY A 271 -25.24 -12.70 -5.30
N ARG A 272 -25.30 -13.60 -6.28
CA ARG A 272 -25.21 -15.06 -6.07
C ARG A 272 -23.85 -15.61 -6.50
N ALA A 273 -23.35 -16.58 -5.74
CA ALA A 273 -22.21 -17.41 -6.15
C ALA A 273 -22.66 -18.53 -7.11
N ALA A 274 -21.71 -19.33 -7.62
CA ALA A 274 -22.00 -20.44 -8.53
C ALA A 274 -22.92 -21.51 -7.90
N ASP A 275 -22.91 -21.62 -6.56
CA ASP A 275 -23.80 -22.49 -5.78
C ASP A 275 -25.19 -21.87 -5.50
N GLY A 276 -25.47 -20.68 -6.05
CA GLY A 276 -26.74 -19.97 -5.88
C GLY A 276 -26.89 -19.21 -4.56
N THR A 277 -25.93 -19.30 -3.64
CA THR A 277 -25.98 -18.66 -2.32
C THR A 277 -25.53 -17.19 -2.37
N THR A 278 -26.11 -16.36 -1.50
CA THR A 278 -25.71 -14.95 -1.36
C THR A 278 -24.63 -14.78 -0.29
N PRO A 279 -23.81 -13.71 -0.34
CA PRO A 279 -22.84 -13.42 0.72
C PRO A 279 -23.47 -13.33 2.12
N ALA A 280 -24.65 -12.71 2.24
CA ALA A 280 -25.38 -12.66 3.51
C ALA A 280 -25.75 -14.07 4.00
N ALA A 281 -26.22 -14.95 3.10
CA ALA A 281 -26.59 -16.30 3.48
C ALA A 281 -25.41 -17.12 3.99
N ARG A 282 -24.25 -17.00 3.34
CA ARG A 282 -23.00 -17.66 3.79
C ARG A 282 -22.49 -17.10 5.11
N PHE A 283 -22.55 -15.77 5.29
CA PHE A 283 -22.06 -15.12 6.50
C PHE A 283 -22.93 -15.43 7.72
N PHE A 284 -24.26 -15.43 7.57
CA PHE A 284 -25.19 -15.65 8.68
C PHE A 284 -25.67 -17.11 8.81
N GLY A 285 -25.28 -18.00 7.89
CA GLY A 285 -25.68 -19.42 7.91
C GLY A 285 -27.18 -19.65 7.74
N ARG A 286 -27.91 -18.71 7.10
CA ARG A 286 -29.37 -18.79 6.89
C ARG A 286 -29.80 -18.15 5.59
N SER A 287 -30.95 -18.56 5.05
CA SER A 287 -31.55 -17.89 3.89
C SER A 287 -32.15 -16.53 4.27
N PHE A 288 -32.30 -15.67 3.26
CA PHE A 288 -32.97 -14.38 3.37
C PHE A 288 -34.05 -14.28 2.29
N PRO A 289 -35.11 -13.47 2.50
CA PRO A 289 -36.12 -13.21 1.48
C PRO A 289 -35.50 -12.64 0.20
N ASP A 290 -36.18 -12.86 -0.93
CA ASP A 290 -35.78 -12.27 -2.20
C ASP A 290 -35.79 -10.74 -2.11
N LEU A 291 -34.68 -10.12 -2.50
CA LEU A 291 -34.50 -8.68 -2.35
C LEU A 291 -35.43 -7.90 -3.27
N PHE A 292 -35.69 -8.39 -4.48
CA PHE A 292 -36.56 -7.71 -5.43
C PHE A 292 -38.01 -7.74 -4.96
N GLU A 293 -38.50 -8.91 -4.53
CA GLU A 293 -39.85 -9.05 -3.98
C GLU A 293 -40.03 -8.23 -2.70
N THR A 294 -39.02 -8.22 -1.83
CA THR A 294 -39.03 -7.38 -0.62
C THR A 294 -39.06 -5.91 -0.97
N ALA A 295 -38.31 -5.46 -1.98
CA ALA A 295 -38.35 -4.06 -2.40
C ALA A 295 -39.72 -3.70 -3.01
N LEU A 296 -40.27 -4.59 -3.85
CA LEU A 296 -41.56 -4.40 -4.50
C LEU A 296 -42.70 -4.26 -3.49
N SER A 297 -42.68 -5.01 -2.39
CA SER A 297 -43.69 -4.91 -1.34
C SER A 297 -43.70 -3.58 -0.58
N HIS A 298 -42.68 -2.74 -0.76
CA HIS A 298 -42.53 -1.42 -0.12
C HIS A 298 -42.62 -0.26 -1.12
N ILE A 299 -42.86 -0.53 -2.41
CA ILE A 299 -43.07 0.52 -3.41
C ILE A 299 -44.56 0.83 -3.48
N ASP A 300 -44.93 2.05 -3.09
CA ASP A 300 -46.27 2.60 -3.29
C ASP A 300 -46.59 2.72 -4.78
N ALA A 301 -47.89 2.85 -5.12
CA ALA A 301 -48.35 3.00 -6.50
C ALA A 301 -47.53 4.05 -7.26
N LEU A 302 -46.92 3.63 -8.38
CA LEU A 302 -46.07 4.51 -9.19
C LEU A 302 -46.88 5.72 -9.68
N PRO A 303 -46.32 6.94 -9.61
CA PRO A 303 -47.01 8.14 -10.07
C PRO A 303 -47.34 8.02 -11.56
N ARG A 304 -48.55 8.43 -11.94
CA ARG A 304 -48.99 8.42 -13.34
C ARG A 304 -48.08 9.31 -14.20
N PRO A 305 -47.84 8.94 -15.48
CA PRO A 305 -47.08 9.78 -16.39
C PRO A 305 -47.65 11.20 -16.43
N ARG A 306 -46.77 12.20 -16.39
CA ARG A 306 -47.16 13.61 -16.54
C ARG A 306 -47.85 13.78 -17.88
N GLN A 307 -49.15 14.13 -17.87
CA GLN A 307 -49.83 14.56 -19.09
C GLN A 307 -49.16 15.84 -19.57
N ARG A 308 -48.58 15.78 -20.77
CA ARG A 308 -48.11 16.98 -21.47
C ARG A 308 -49.31 17.56 -22.19
N ASP A 309 -49.63 18.82 -21.90
CA ASP A 309 -50.55 19.57 -22.74
C ASP A 309 -50.01 19.58 -24.17
N ARG A 310 -50.78 19.01 -25.10
CA ARG A 310 -50.50 19.14 -26.52
C ARG A 310 -50.74 20.60 -26.87
N ALA A 311 -49.65 21.36 -27.04
CA ALA A 311 -49.71 22.70 -27.59
C ALA A 311 -50.46 22.62 -28.93
N SER A 312 -51.61 23.31 -28.98
CA SER A 312 -52.41 23.47 -30.17
C SER A 312 -51.55 24.08 -31.27
N VAL A 313 -51.35 23.31 -32.34
CA VAL A 313 -50.78 23.80 -33.60
C VAL A 313 -51.73 24.86 -34.13
N ARG A 314 -51.33 26.15 -34.08
CA ARG A 314 -52.03 27.23 -34.76
C ARG A 314 -51.82 27.06 -36.27
N SER A 315 -52.89 26.67 -36.95
CA SER A 315 -53.06 26.76 -38.39
C SER A 315 -53.75 28.08 -38.74
N GLY A 316 -53.18 28.84 -39.67
CA GLY A 316 -53.81 29.99 -40.32
C GLY A 316 -53.44 31.33 -39.71
#